data_AF-A0A6P2EEI9-F1
#
_entry.id   AF-A0A6P2EEI9-F1
#
_cell.length_a   1.000
_cell.length_b   1.000
_cell.length_c   1.000
_cell.angle_alpha   90.00
_cell.angle_beta   90.00
_cell.angle_gamma   90.00
#
_symmetry.space_group_name_H-M   'P 1'
#
loop_
_entity.id
_entity.type
_entity.pdbx_description
1 polymer ?
#
loop_
_entity_poly.entity_id
_entity_poly.type
_entity_poly.pdbx_seq_one_letter_code
_entity_poly.pdbx_strand_id
1 'polypeptide(L)'
;MEPLLANLVAGMAAIEEAQRRGRVEIGDDGLLHLPAIAALGDQTEPVRTRDSIYNLIGNVQFPDLLLDVDAVTNFSEALLGHRAQSIGELVALYGALLAHGTDVDAKGVASMVPGLNRARSR
;
A
#
# COMPACT_ATOMS: atom_id res chain seq x y z
N MET A 1 48.69 -11.79 20.51
CA MET A 1 47.81 -11.43 21.65
C MET A 1 47.53 -9.94 21.74
N GLU A 2 48.48 -9.07 21.36
CA GLU A 2 48.31 -7.60 21.37
C GLU A 2 47.06 -7.05 20.65
N PRO A 3 46.69 -7.50 19.44
CA PRO A 3 45.50 -6.96 18.76
C PRO A 3 44.18 -7.33 19.46
N LEU A 4 44.14 -8.46 20.18
CA LEU A 4 42.96 -8.88 20.94
C LEU A 4 42.74 -7.97 22.16
N LEU A 5 43.83 -7.63 22.86
CA LEU A 5 43.80 -6.70 23.99
C LEU A 5 43.40 -5.29 23.55
N ALA A 6 43.91 -4.82 22.41
CA ALA A 6 43.52 -3.51 21.86
C ALA A 6 42.02 -3.45 21.53
N ASN A 7 41.47 -4.50 20.92
CA ASN A 7 40.04 -4.58 20.63
C ASN A 7 39.18 -4.64 21.90
N LEU A 8 39.64 -5.34 22.94
CA LEU A 8 38.95 -5.40 24.22
C LEU A 8 38.88 -4.02 24.89
N VAL A 9 40.00 -3.29 24.93
CA VAL A 9 40.06 -1.94 25.50
C VAL A 9 39.14 -0.98 24.73
N ALA A 10 39.18 -1.02 23.40
CA ALA A 10 38.31 -0.20 22.56
C ALA A 10 36.82 -0.54 22.76
N GLY A 11 36.49 -1.83 22.87
CA GLY A 11 35.14 -2.30 23.14
C GLY A 11 34.61 -1.85 24.51
N MET A 12 35.43 -1.94 25.56
CA MET A 12 35.07 -1.47 26.90
C MET A 12 34.82 0.04 26.94
N ALA A 13 35.66 0.83 26.29
CA ALA A 13 35.46 2.27 26.18
C ALA A 13 34.18 2.62 25.41
N ALA A 14 33.84 1.86 24.37
CA ALA A 14 32.60 2.04 23.62
C ALA A 14 31.35 1.70 24.45
N ILE A 15 31.41 0.66 25.29
CA ILE A 15 30.32 0.29 26.20
C ILE A 15 30.13 1.36 27.28
N GLU A 16 31.21 1.87 27.87
CA GLU A 16 31.16 2.95 28.86
C GLU A 16 30.50 4.22 28.27
N GLU A 17 30.90 4.61 27.05
CA GLU A 17 30.29 5.74 26.34
C GLU A 17 28.80 5.51 26.06
N ALA A 18 28.43 4.30 25.62
CA ALA A 18 27.04 3.96 25.34
C ALA A 18 26.17 3.97 26.60
N GLN A 19 26.71 3.50 27.73
CA GLN A 19 26.04 3.50 29.03
C GLN A 19 25.80 4.94 29.51
N ARG A 20 26.82 5.81 29.42
CA ARG A 20 26.70 7.23 29.79
C ARG A 20 25.64 7.97 28.97
N ARG A 21 25.41 7.53 27.73
CA ARG A 21 24.38 8.06 26.83
C ARG A 21 23.00 7.40 27.00
N GLY A 22 22.83 6.48 27.95
CA GLY A 22 21.59 5.74 28.18
C GLY A 22 21.20 4.83 27.01
N ARG A 23 22.16 4.44 26.16
CA ARG A 23 21.92 3.58 24.98
C ARG A 23 22.04 2.10 25.31
N VAL A 24 22.66 1.77 26.44
CA VAL A 24 22.79 0.41 26.98
C VAL A 24 22.73 0.49 28.50
N GLU A 25 22.23 -0.57 29.13
CA GLU A 25 22.18 -0.72 30.59
C GLU A 25 22.86 -2.04 30.97
N ILE A 26 23.52 -2.08 32.13
CA ILE A 26 24.02 -3.32 32.71
C ILE A 26 23.04 -3.67 33.82
N GLY A 27 22.27 -4.75 33.63
CA GLY A 27 21.27 -5.18 34.59
C GLY A 27 21.90 -5.83 35.82
N ASP A 28 21.11 -5.97 36.87
CA ASP A 28 21.51 -6.68 38.10
C ASP A 28 21.80 -8.18 37.85
N ASP A 29 21.39 -8.70 36.70
CA ASP A 29 21.71 -10.02 36.17
C ASP A 29 23.11 -10.13 35.54
N GLY A 30 23.84 -9.01 35.47
CA GLY A 30 25.16 -8.92 34.85
C GLY A 30 25.13 -8.95 33.32
N LEU A 31 23.95 -8.81 32.70
CA LEU A 31 23.79 -8.79 31.25
C LEU A 31 23.66 -7.37 30.70
N LEU A 32 24.08 -7.22 29.44
CA LEU A 32 23.92 -5.99 28.68
C LEU A 32 22.50 -5.92 28.09
N HIS A 33 21.72 -4.93 28.51
CA HIS A 33 20.39 -4.67 27.99
C HIS A 33 20.43 -3.54 26.97
N LEU A 34 19.87 -3.78 25.79
CA LEU A 34 19.65 -2.75 24.78
C LEU A 34 18.19 -2.25 24.91
N PRO A 35 17.94 -0.95 24.77
CA PRO A 35 16.59 -0.43 24.72
C PRO A 35 15.84 -1.05 23.53
N ALA A 36 14.53 -1.27 23.71
CA ALA A 36 13.67 -1.75 22.64
C ALA A 36 13.78 -0.82 21.42
N ILE A 37 13.84 -1.41 20.23
CA ILE A 37 13.86 -0.65 18.98
C ILE A 37 12.55 0.14 18.90
N ALA A 38 12.62 1.46 19.08
CA ALA A 38 11.47 2.33 18.89
C ALA A 38 11.10 2.35 17.40
N ALA A 39 9.80 2.28 17.11
CA ALA A 39 9.32 2.56 15.76
C ALA A 39 9.82 3.95 15.34
N LEU A 40 10.29 4.06 14.10
CA LEU A 40 10.60 5.35 13.50
C LEU A 40 9.37 6.26 13.63
N GLY A 41 9.61 7.53 13.99
CA GLY A 41 8.55 8.52 14.12
C GLY A 41 7.68 8.59 12.86
N ASP A 42 6.40 8.88 13.05
CA ASP A 42 5.40 8.88 11.99
C ASP A 42 5.90 9.68 10.77
N GLN A 43 6.10 9.01 9.64
CA GLN A 43 6.63 9.61 8.42
C GLN A 43 5.53 10.50 7.82
N THR A 44 5.48 11.76 8.26
CA THR A 44 4.39 12.69 7.95
C THR A 44 4.41 13.16 6.49
N GLU A 45 5.57 13.12 5.84
CA GLU A 45 5.81 13.52 4.45
C GLU A 45 5.02 12.67 3.43
N PRO A 46 5.09 11.32 3.46
CA PRO A 46 4.25 10.45 2.62
C PRO A 46 2.75 10.74 2.74
N VAL A 47 2.25 10.93 3.97
CA VAL A 47 0.83 11.18 4.23
C VAL A 47 0.41 12.53 3.66
N ARG A 48 1.19 13.60 3.91
CA ARG A 48 0.92 14.93 3.35
C ARG A 48 0.96 14.96 1.83
N THR A 49 1.89 14.21 1.23
CA THR A 49 2.00 14.09 -0.23
C THR A 49 0.77 13.39 -0.78
N ARG A 50 0.37 12.27 -0.19
CA ARG A 50 -0.87 11.55 -0.53
C ARG A 50 -2.08 12.48 -0.47
N ASP A 51 -2.27 13.18 0.64
CA ASP A 51 -3.42 14.07 0.85
C ASP A 51 -3.43 15.22 -0.16
N SER A 52 -2.26 15.78 -0.48
CA SER A 52 -2.12 16.83 -1.49
C SER A 52 -2.53 16.35 -2.88
N ILE A 53 -2.16 15.12 -3.26
CA ILE A 53 -2.57 14.50 -4.53
C ILE A 53 -4.09 14.33 -4.58
N TYR A 54 -4.71 13.79 -3.53
CA TYR A 54 -6.16 13.61 -3.48
C TYR A 54 -6.91 14.94 -3.52
N ASN A 55 -6.43 15.95 -2.79
CA ASN A 55 -7.04 17.28 -2.79
C ASN A 55 -6.96 17.97 -4.15
N LEU A 56 -5.87 17.76 -4.91
CA LEU A 56 -5.70 18.32 -6.25
C LEU A 56 -6.61 17.66 -7.29
N ILE A 57 -6.74 16.33 -7.25
CA ILE A 57 -7.59 15.57 -8.18
C ILE A 57 -9.07 15.83 -7.88
N GLY A 58 -9.41 16.05 -6.60
CA GLY A 58 -10.78 16.22 -6.14
C GLY A 58 -11.53 14.90 -6.01
N ASN A 59 -12.81 14.98 -5.64
CA ASN A 59 -13.68 13.81 -5.47
C ASN A 59 -14.18 13.30 -6.83
N VAL A 60 -13.29 12.68 -7.60
CA VAL A 60 -13.67 12.02 -8.86
C VAL A 60 -13.81 10.52 -8.61
N GLN A 61 -14.97 9.95 -8.95
CA GLN A 61 -15.18 8.52 -8.86
C GLN A 61 -14.72 7.86 -10.16
N PHE A 62 -13.92 6.79 -10.05
CA PHE A 62 -13.41 6.08 -11.21
C PHE A 62 -14.51 5.53 -12.16
N PRO A 63 -15.68 5.07 -11.68
CA PRO A 63 -16.80 4.73 -12.56
C PRO A 63 -17.27 5.87 -13.47
N ASP A 64 -17.34 7.11 -12.96
CA ASP A 64 -17.77 8.27 -13.75
C ASP A 64 -16.76 8.58 -14.86
N LEU A 65 -15.46 8.51 -14.53
CA LEU A 65 -14.39 8.65 -15.52
C LEU A 65 -14.46 7.59 -16.63
N LEU A 66 -14.77 6.33 -16.29
CA LEU A 66 -14.90 5.27 -17.30
C LEU A 66 -16.04 5.60 -18.28
N LEU A 67 -17.18 6.09 -17.78
CA LEU A 67 -18.31 6.46 -18.61
C LEU A 67 -18.00 7.69 -19.48
N ASP A 68 -17.38 8.72 -18.91
CA ASP A 68 -17.03 9.94 -19.64
C ASP A 68 -16.02 9.67 -20.76
N VAL A 69 -15.00 8.85 -20.48
CA VAL A 69 -14.00 8.46 -21.48
C VAL A 69 -14.65 7.60 -22.57
N ASP A 70 -15.52 6.65 -22.20
CA ASP A 70 -16.21 5.82 -23.18
C ASP A 70 -17.13 6.62 -24.08
N ALA A 71 -17.83 7.64 -23.54
CA ALA A 71 -18.69 8.52 -24.32
C ALA A 71 -17.94 9.24 -25.46
N VAL A 72 -16.65 9.55 -25.25
CA VAL A 72 -15.81 10.25 -26.24
C VAL A 72 -15.06 9.28 -27.14
N THR A 73 -14.69 8.10 -26.65
CA THR A 73 -13.76 7.18 -27.33
C THR A 73 -14.42 5.92 -27.88
N ASN A 74 -15.59 5.54 -27.38
CA ASN A 74 -16.25 4.25 -27.62
C ASN A 74 -15.31 3.05 -27.39
N PHE A 75 -14.44 3.12 -26.38
CA PHE A 75 -13.54 2.01 -26.06
C PHE A 75 -14.30 0.74 -25.70
N SER A 76 -15.53 0.84 -25.18
CA SER A 76 -16.36 -0.32 -24.85
C SER A 76 -16.68 -1.16 -26.07
N GLU A 77 -16.93 -0.53 -27.21
CA GLU A 77 -17.15 -1.23 -28.50
C GLU A 77 -15.88 -1.95 -28.96
N ALA A 78 -14.72 -1.32 -28.80
CA ALA A 78 -13.43 -1.95 -29.13
C ALA A 78 -13.14 -3.16 -28.23
N LEU A 79 -13.43 -3.06 -26.92
CA LEU A 79 -13.21 -4.15 -25.96
C LEU A 79 -14.22 -5.29 -26.09
N LEU A 80 -15.47 -4.99 -26.42
CA LEU A 80 -16.50 -6.00 -26.71
C LEU A 80 -16.34 -6.62 -28.10
N GLY A 81 -15.66 -5.93 -29.03
CA GLY A 81 -15.58 -6.30 -30.44
C GLY A 81 -16.87 -6.03 -31.23
N HIS A 82 -17.87 -5.44 -30.58
CA HIS A 82 -19.11 -4.99 -31.17
C HIS A 82 -19.73 -3.90 -30.31
N ARG A 83 -20.64 -3.11 -30.89
CA ARG A 83 -21.44 -2.17 -30.12
C ARG A 83 -22.28 -2.93 -29.10
N ALA A 84 -22.29 -2.46 -27.85
CA ALA A 84 -23.05 -3.11 -26.78
C ALA A 84 -24.54 -3.19 -27.15
N GLN A 85 -25.12 -4.37 -26.97
CA GLN A 85 -26.52 -4.66 -27.29
C GLN A 85 -27.43 -4.50 -26.09
N SER A 86 -26.85 -4.37 -24.89
CA SER A 86 -27.60 -4.15 -23.66
C SER A 86 -26.79 -3.36 -22.63
N ILE A 87 -27.50 -2.75 -21.69
CA ILE A 87 -26.89 -2.13 -20.50
C ILE A 87 -26.11 -3.20 -19.70
N GLY A 88 -26.58 -4.45 -19.69
CA GLY A 88 -25.92 -5.54 -18.97
C GLY A 88 -24.52 -5.84 -19.48
N GLU A 89 -24.27 -5.76 -20.79
CA GLU A 89 -22.94 -5.94 -21.37
C GLU A 89 -21.98 -4.83 -20.94
N LEU A 90 -22.45 -3.57 -20.95
CA LEU A 90 -21.67 -2.43 -20.50
C LEU A 90 -21.35 -2.53 -19.01
N VAL A 91 -22.35 -2.85 -18.18
CA VAL A 91 -22.18 -3.04 -16.73
C VAL A 91 -21.18 -4.16 -16.46
N ALA A 92 -21.25 -5.28 -17.18
CA ALA A 92 -20.29 -6.38 -17.04
C ALA A 92 -18.86 -5.97 -17.44
N LEU A 93 -18.71 -5.24 -18.55
CA LEU A 93 -17.42 -4.74 -19.03
C LEU A 93 -16.80 -3.75 -18.03
N TYR A 94 -17.54 -2.72 -17.62
CA TYR A 94 -17.03 -1.74 -16.66
C TYR A 94 -16.76 -2.37 -15.30
N GLY A 95 -17.58 -3.32 -14.85
CA GLY A 95 -17.31 -4.10 -13.64
C GLY A 95 -16.01 -4.89 -13.74
N ALA A 96 -15.72 -5.50 -14.88
CA ALA A 96 -14.45 -6.19 -15.12
C ALA A 96 -13.25 -5.22 -15.10
N LEU A 97 -13.39 -4.03 -15.70
CA LEU A 97 -12.35 -2.99 -15.65
C LEU A 97 -12.12 -2.46 -14.25
N LEU A 98 -13.18 -2.26 -13.46
CA LEU A 98 -13.10 -1.87 -12.05
C LEU A 98 -12.38 -2.94 -11.23
N ALA A 99 -12.78 -4.22 -11.38
CA ALA A 99 -12.13 -5.35 -10.72
C ALA A 99 -10.63 -5.37 -11.02
N HIS A 100 -10.26 -5.23 -12.30
CA HIS A 100 -8.88 -5.26 -12.74
C HIS A 100 -8.05 -4.07 -12.24
N GLY A 101 -8.62 -2.85 -12.28
CA GLY A 101 -7.93 -1.62 -11.89
C GLY A 101 -7.80 -1.40 -10.38
N THR A 102 -8.53 -2.16 -9.56
CA THR A 102 -8.57 -1.97 -8.09
C THR A 102 -8.12 -3.20 -7.30
N ASP A 103 -7.62 -4.24 -7.98
CA ASP A 103 -7.24 -5.54 -7.40
C ASP A 103 -8.38 -6.17 -6.56
N VAL A 104 -9.64 -5.87 -6.93
CA VAL A 104 -10.85 -6.41 -6.30
C VAL A 104 -11.27 -7.65 -7.07
N ASP A 105 -11.47 -8.75 -6.35
CA ASP A 105 -11.90 -10.00 -6.98
C ASP A 105 -13.33 -9.88 -7.56
N ALA A 106 -13.67 -10.79 -8.49
CA ALA A 106 -15.00 -10.81 -9.10
C ALA A 106 -16.15 -10.99 -8.09
N LYS A 107 -15.85 -11.47 -6.87
CA LYS A 107 -16.81 -11.50 -5.76
C LYS A 107 -17.10 -10.11 -5.23
N GLY A 108 -16.04 -9.37 -4.91
CA GLY A 108 -16.09 -8.03 -4.37
C GLY A 108 -16.86 -7.13 -5.31
N VAL A 109 -16.52 -7.14 -6.60
CA VAL A 109 -17.24 -6.33 -7.59
C VAL A 109 -18.71 -6.74 -7.75
N ALA A 110 -19.02 -8.03 -7.85
CA ALA A 110 -20.42 -8.49 -7.95
C ALA A 110 -21.27 -8.13 -6.71
N SER A 111 -20.63 -7.99 -5.54
CA SER A 111 -21.31 -7.54 -4.32
C SER A 111 -21.53 -6.02 -4.26
N MET A 112 -20.74 -5.26 -5.00
CA MET A 112 -20.76 -3.79 -5.02
C MET A 112 -21.62 -3.22 -6.14
N VAL A 113 -21.82 -3.97 -7.23
CA VAL A 113 -22.56 -3.51 -8.41
C VAL A 113 -23.88 -4.28 -8.56
N PRO A 114 -25.04 -3.65 -8.30
CA PRO A 114 -26.35 -4.30 -8.43
C PRO A 114 -26.59 -4.84 -9.85
N GLY A 115 -27.03 -6.10 -9.96
CA GLY A 115 -27.34 -6.75 -11.25
C GLY A 115 -26.16 -7.46 -11.91
N LEU A 116 -24.94 -7.32 -11.37
CA LEU A 116 -23.73 -7.96 -11.88
C LEU A 116 -23.57 -9.34 -11.24
N ASN A 117 -23.86 -10.40 -12.01
CA ASN A 117 -23.69 -11.77 -11.55
C ASN A 117 -22.33 -12.31 -11.97
N ARG A 118 -21.71 -13.13 -11.12
CA ARG A 118 -20.49 -13.85 -11.49
C ARG A 118 -20.73 -14.69 -12.74
N ALA A 119 -19.78 -14.69 -13.68
CA ALA A 119 -19.78 -15.62 -14.78
C ALA A 119 -19.84 -17.06 -14.22
N ARG A 120 -20.83 -17.83 -14.65
CA ARG A 120 -20.95 -19.24 -14.27
C ARG A 120 -19.83 -19.98 -15.00
N SER A 121 -18.84 -20.50 -14.27
CA SER A 121 -17.84 -21.40 -14.85
C SER A 121 -18.58 -22.56 -15.49
N ARG A 122 -18.35 -22.76 -16.79
CA ARG A 122 -18.61 -24.06 -17.43
C ARG A 122 -17.55 -25.05 -16.98
#